data_AF-A0A960BKA9-F1
#
_entry.id   AF-A0A960BKA9-F1
#
_cell.length_a   1.000
_cell.length_b   1.000
_cell.length_c   1.000
_cell.angle_alpha   90.00
_cell.angle_beta   90.00
_cell.angle_gamma   90.00
#
_symmetry.space_group_name_H-M   'P 1'
#
loop_
_entity.id
_entity.type
_entity.pdbx_description
1 polymer ?
#
loop_
_entity_poly.entity_id
_entity_poly.type
_entity_poly.pdbx_seq_one_letter_code
_entity_poly.pdbx_strand_id
1 'polypeptide(L)'
;MRLTAVLAVSAALTAACATQPVTGEQPVQLPDTSPASASPSPSATVAPPDTYQVSPRHEARDPFTGLTARQALRRADRAIARAQRQRARERAARLAAKQAKREEEREQQLRQGGGIVFGDSVSLGAESCLNSRGYSVVAEVGRTFEEGFSAMRATSDIPHNVVVHLGTNGPFSESRFHDVMDFLGPDRHVTWVTIALPPKSQYAFRDSQNDLIVAAAAQYENTSVAEWADAGIEQPGWFYGDQVHINGAGCEGFAQIIDEAVRTG
;
A
#
# COMPACT_ATOMS: atom_id res chain seq x y z
N MET A 1 -33.44 11.48 58.10
CA MET A 1 -34.11 10.15 58.05
C MET A 1 -34.11 9.73 56.58
N ARG A 2 -33.55 8.57 56.20
CA ARG A 2 -34.15 7.20 56.17
C ARG A 2 -35.33 7.08 55.17
N LEU A 3 -35.48 6.01 54.38
CA LEU A 3 -34.61 4.82 54.14
C LEU A 3 -33.66 5.11 52.94
N THR A 4 -33.37 4.33 51.87
CA THR A 4 -33.62 2.94 51.36
C THR A 4 -32.55 2.72 50.25
N ALA A 5 -31.83 1.61 49.98
CA ALA A 5 -31.82 0.16 50.29
C ALA A 5 -32.47 -0.78 49.23
N VAL A 6 -31.69 -1.78 48.74
CA VAL A 6 -32.03 -3.16 48.24
C VAL A 6 -31.32 -3.60 46.91
N LEU A 7 -30.39 -4.58 47.02
CA LEU A 7 -29.96 -5.70 46.12
C LEU A 7 -29.76 -5.50 44.57
N ALA A 8 -29.08 -6.37 43.78
CA ALA A 8 -28.36 -7.66 43.96
C ALA A 8 -27.18 -7.76 42.93
N VAL A 9 -25.99 -8.32 43.24
CA VAL A 9 -25.54 -9.75 43.24
C VAL A 9 -25.15 -10.35 41.86
N SER A 10 -23.83 -10.56 41.70
CA SER A 10 -23.07 -11.65 41.03
C SER A 10 -23.45 -12.26 39.66
N ALA A 11 -22.44 -12.31 38.78
CA ALA A 11 -21.99 -13.57 38.15
C ALA A 11 -20.48 -13.47 37.83
N ALA A 12 -19.77 -14.61 37.74
CA ALA A 12 -18.36 -14.69 37.38
C ALA A 12 -18.17 -15.69 36.22
N LEU A 13 -17.05 -15.61 35.50
CA LEU A 13 -16.56 -16.69 34.65
C LEU A 13 -15.03 -16.79 34.76
N THR A 14 -14.50 -18.01 34.69
CA THR A 14 -13.13 -18.33 35.11
C THR A 14 -12.38 -19.25 34.16
N ALA A 15 -11.10 -18.90 33.96
CA ALA A 15 -9.96 -19.81 33.76
C ALA A 15 -9.78 -20.55 32.41
N ALA A 16 -8.56 -21.10 32.30
CA ALA A 16 -8.00 -21.93 31.23
C ALA A 16 -7.65 -21.22 29.90
N CYS A 17 -6.57 -21.56 29.18
CA CYS A 17 -5.48 -22.50 29.52
C CYS A 17 -4.12 -21.99 28.99
N ALA A 18 -3.02 -22.55 29.51
CA ALA A 18 -1.66 -22.26 29.06
C ALA A 18 -1.10 -23.39 28.18
N THR A 19 -0.19 -23.04 27.25
CA THR A 19 0.95 -23.89 26.85
C THR A 19 1.99 -23.05 26.11
N GLN A 20 3.25 -23.10 26.57
CA GLN A 20 4.42 -22.87 25.72
C GLN A 20 5.02 -24.23 25.35
N PRO A 21 5.59 -24.41 24.15
CA PRO A 21 6.60 -25.41 23.88
C PRO A 21 8.01 -24.82 24.04
N VAL A 22 8.89 -25.53 24.76
CA VAL A 22 10.33 -25.27 24.81
C VAL A 22 11.05 -26.28 23.93
N THR A 23 11.84 -25.81 22.97
CA THR A 23 12.89 -26.61 22.31
C THR A 23 14.04 -25.69 21.92
N GLY A 24 15.27 -26.09 22.24
CA GLY A 24 16.47 -25.48 21.68
C GLY A 24 17.53 -26.54 21.51
N GLU A 25 18.26 -26.49 20.39
CA GLU A 25 19.46 -27.30 20.17
C GLU A 25 20.42 -26.57 19.22
N GLN A 26 21.72 -26.78 19.46
CA GLN A 26 22.87 -26.34 18.69
C GLN A 26 23.85 -27.53 18.63
N PRO A 27 24.90 -27.52 17.79
CA PRO A 27 25.05 -26.84 16.49
C PRO A 27 25.47 -27.87 15.40
N VAL A 28 25.78 -27.40 14.18
CA VAL A 28 26.54 -28.19 13.18
C VAL A 28 27.67 -27.33 12.62
N GLN A 29 28.85 -27.92 12.43
CA GLN A 29 30.09 -27.22 12.05
C GLN A 29 30.94 -28.09 11.09
N LEU A 30 31.81 -27.42 10.32
CA LEU A 30 32.90 -27.99 9.50
C LEU A 30 32.50 -28.73 8.21
N PRO A 31 33.43 -28.90 7.24
CA PRO A 31 34.78 -28.35 7.16
C PRO A 31 35.02 -27.35 6.02
N ASP A 32 35.98 -26.45 6.22
CA ASP A 32 36.71 -25.76 5.15
C ASP A 32 37.90 -26.63 4.70
N THR A 33 38.22 -26.67 3.41
CA THR A 33 39.52 -27.15 2.89
C THR A 33 39.74 -26.68 1.46
N SER A 34 40.65 -25.71 1.30
CA SER A 34 41.28 -25.38 0.02
C SER A 34 42.80 -25.25 0.22
N PRO A 35 43.63 -26.04 -0.47
CA PRO A 35 45.05 -25.75 -0.63
C PRO A 35 45.42 -25.49 -2.10
N ALA A 36 46.52 -24.76 -2.31
CA ALA A 36 46.93 -24.27 -3.62
C ALA A 36 48.36 -24.68 -4.01
N SER A 37 48.61 -24.63 -5.32
CA SER A 37 49.89 -24.24 -5.94
C SER A 37 51.09 -25.23 -5.99
N ALA A 38 51.88 -24.98 -7.04
CA ALA A 38 53.31 -25.27 -7.23
C ALA A 38 53.81 -26.71 -7.48
N SER A 39 54.55 -26.84 -8.59
CA SER A 39 55.53 -27.90 -8.89
C SER A 39 56.87 -27.63 -8.18
N PRO A 40 57.83 -28.59 -8.16
CA PRO A 40 58.85 -28.56 -9.24
C PRO A 40 59.39 -29.94 -9.71
N SER A 41 60.22 -29.89 -10.76
CA SER A 41 61.09 -30.96 -11.29
C SER A 41 62.54 -30.81 -10.69
N PRO A 42 63.61 -31.56 -11.08
CA PRO A 42 63.81 -32.48 -12.21
C PRO A 42 64.75 -33.73 -11.96
N SER A 43 65.25 -34.32 -13.06
CA SER A 43 66.51 -35.10 -13.22
C SER A 43 66.51 -36.66 -13.25
N ALA A 44 66.22 -37.18 -14.45
CA ALA A 44 66.98 -38.17 -15.26
C ALA A 44 67.87 -39.28 -14.63
N THR A 45 67.77 -40.50 -15.19
CA THR A 45 68.86 -41.51 -15.30
C THR A 45 68.59 -42.53 -16.43
N VAL A 46 69.57 -42.65 -17.36
CA VAL A 46 70.04 -43.80 -18.19
C VAL A 46 69.05 -44.86 -18.78
N ALA A 47 69.25 -45.17 -20.07
CA ALA A 47 68.75 -46.37 -20.81
C ALA A 47 69.97 -47.22 -21.27
N PRO A 48 69.87 -48.51 -21.69
CA PRO A 48 69.20 -48.96 -22.95
C PRO A 48 68.66 -50.43 -22.88
N PRO A 49 68.46 -51.20 -23.98
CA PRO A 49 68.00 -50.87 -25.35
C PRO A 49 66.69 -51.62 -25.76
N ASP A 50 66.14 -51.21 -26.90
CA ASP A 50 65.37 -51.98 -27.90
C ASP A 50 64.44 -53.14 -27.45
N THR A 51 63.14 -52.83 -27.40
CA THR A 51 62.11 -53.71 -27.96
C THR A 51 61.24 -52.92 -28.95
N TYR A 52 60.85 -53.56 -30.06
CA TYR A 52 60.00 -52.93 -31.07
C TYR A 52 58.59 -52.70 -30.52
N GLN A 53 58.27 -51.46 -30.14
CA GLN A 53 56.89 -50.99 -30.03
C GLN A 53 56.57 -50.06 -31.20
N VAL A 54 55.47 -50.36 -31.89
CA VAL A 54 54.91 -49.46 -32.91
C VAL A 54 54.35 -48.25 -32.18
N SER A 55 55.10 -47.15 -32.18
CA SER A 55 54.58 -45.87 -31.71
C SER A 55 53.26 -45.58 -32.42
N PRO A 56 52.16 -45.31 -31.69
CA PRO A 56 51.04 -44.59 -32.28
C PRO A 56 51.63 -43.32 -32.90
N ARG A 57 51.22 -42.98 -34.13
CA ARG A 57 51.54 -41.63 -34.63
C ARG A 57 51.07 -40.65 -33.57
N HIS A 58 51.94 -39.75 -33.14
CA HIS A 58 51.45 -38.47 -32.66
C HIS A 58 50.74 -37.84 -33.85
N GLU A 59 49.41 -38.02 -33.90
CA GLU A 59 48.54 -37.11 -34.60
C GLU A 59 48.84 -35.74 -34.01
N ALA A 60 49.60 -34.94 -34.76
CA ALA A 60 49.83 -33.56 -34.42
C ALA A 60 48.44 -32.92 -34.35
N ARG A 61 47.98 -32.64 -33.12
CA ARG A 61 46.68 -32.02 -32.86
C ARG A 61 46.58 -30.79 -33.73
N ASP A 62 45.77 -30.89 -34.79
CA ASP A 62 45.82 -29.90 -35.85
C ASP A 62 45.49 -28.52 -35.24
N PRO A 63 46.37 -27.51 -35.42
CA PRO A 63 46.17 -26.21 -34.81
C PRO A 63 44.86 -25.55 -35.28
N PHE A 64 44.33 -25.93 -36.45
CA PHE A 64 43.03 -25.46 -36.94
C PHE A 64 41.84 -26.11 -36.21
N THR A 65 41.90 -27.37 -35.78
CA THR A 65 40.82 -28.01 -35.01
C THR A 65 40.61 -27.35 -33.64
N GLY A 66 41.70 -26.95 -32.99
CA GLY A 66 41.63 -26.16 -31.75
C GLY A 66 41.06 -24.74 -31.97
N LEU A 67 41.29 -24.15 -33.15
CA LEU A 67 40.74 -22.86 -33.55
C LEU A 67 39.24 -22.92 -33.84
N THR A 68 38.77 -23.92 -34.58
CA THR A 68 37.34 -24.07 -34.90
C THR A 68 36.49 -24.35 -33.65
N ALA A 69 36.96 -25.18 -32.72
CA ALA A 69 36.30 -25.40 -31.44
C ALA A 69 36.15 -24.10 -30.61
N ARG A 70 37.22 -23.28 -30.55
CA ARG A 70 37.19 -21.96 -29.87
C ARG A 70 36.27 -20.96 -30.58
N GLN A 71 36.15 -21.03 -31.91
CA GLN A 71 35.18 -20.23 -32.67
C GLN A 71 33.73 -20.68 -32.44
N ALA A 72 33.48 -21.99 -32.33
CA ALA A 72 32.17 -22.54 -32.01
C ALA A 72 31.69 -22.12 -30.61
N LEU A 73 32.54 -22.25 -29.58
CA LEU A 73 32.27 -21.75 -28.23
C LEU A 73 31.92 -20.26 -28.25
N ARG A 74 32.77 -19.41 -28.85
CA ARG A 74 32.50 -17.95 -28.96
C ARG A 74 31.22 -17.62 -29.75
N ARG A 75 30.73 -18.50 -30.63
CA ARG A 75 29.43 -18.36 -31.30
C ARG A 75 28.28 -18.74 -30.36
N ALA A 76 28.42 -19.82 -29.59
CA ALA A 76 27.46 -20.23 -28.57
C ALA A 76 27.32 -19.17 -27.45
N ASP A 77 28.44 -18.67 -26.90
CA ASP A 77 28.45 -17.60 -25.89
C ASP A 77 27.70 -16.36 -26.39
N ARG A 78 27.95 -15.96 -27.65
CA ARG A 78 27.27 -14.84 -28.30
C ARG A 78 25.78 -15.10 -28.54
N ALA A 79 25.38 -16.35 -28.80
CA ALA A 79 23.98 -16.73 -28.92
C ALA A 79 23.26 -16.70 -27.55
N ILE A 80 23.89 -17.24 -26.50
CA ILE A 80 23.38 -17.21 -25.12
C ILE A 80 23.25 -15.77 -24.64
N ALA A 81 24.27 -14.93 -24.81
CA ALA A 81 24.23 -13.52 -24.43
C ALA A 81 23.18 -12.72 -25.23
N ARG A 82 22.93 -13.06 -26.50
CA ARG A 82 21.81 -12.49 -27.28
C ARG A 82 20.46 -12.91 -26.72
N ALA A 83 20.25 -14.20 -26.45
CA ALA A 83 19.01 -14.72 -25.87
C ALA A 83 18.72 -14.15 -24.48
N GLN A 84 19.74 -14.00 -23.63
CA GLN A 84 19.63 -13.34 -22.32
C GLN A 84 19.24 -11.87 -22.46
N ARG A 85 19.89 -11.11 -23.35
CA ARG A 85 19.54 -9.70 -23.63
C ARG A 85 18.14 -9.55 -24.20
N GLN A 86 17.69 -10.50 -25.04
CA GLN A 86 16.32 -10.52 -25.56
C GLN A 86 15.31 -10.77 -24.43
N ARG A 87 15.48 -11.83 -23.63
CA ARG A 87 14.61 -12.11 -22.46
C ARG A 87 14.57 -10.95 -21.46
N ALA A 88 15.70 -10.25 -21.25
CA ALA A 88 15.75 -9.07 -20.40
C ALA A 88 14.94 -7.90 -20.98
N ARG A 89 15.01 -7.66 -22.30
CA ARG A 89 14.18 -6.66 -23.00
C ARG A 89 12.70 -7.02 -22.97
N GLU A 90 12.34 -8.28 -23.20
CA GLU A 90 10.97 -8.78 -23.14
C GLU A 90 10.37 -8.61 -21.72
N ARG A 91 11.15 -8.93 -20.68
CA ARG A 91 10.75 -8.68 -19.28
C ARG A 91 10.60 -7.19 -18.99
N ALA A 92 11.53 -6.35 -19.43
CA ALA A 92 11.45 -4.90 -19.24
C ALA A 92 10.23 -4.29 -19.95
N ALA A 93 9.98 -4.67 -21.21
CA ALA A 93 8.81 -4.23 -21.97
C ALA A 93 7.49 -4.68 -21.31
N ARG A 94 7.42 -5.92 -20.79
CA ARG A 94 6.24 -6.41 -20.07
C ARG A 94 6.00 -5.68 -18.74
N LEU A 95 7.07 -5.27 -18.04
CA LEU A 95 6.97 -4.45 -16.83
C LEU A 95 6.51 -3.02 -17.15
N ALA A 96 7.13 -2.38 -18.15
CA ALA A 96 6.74 -1.05 -18.62
C ALA A 96 5.27 -1.01 -19.09
N ALA A 97 4.82 -2.01 -19.86
CA ALA A 97 3.42 -2.14 -20.25
C ALA A 97 2.46 -2.34 -19.06
N LYS A 98 2.89 -3.04 -17.99
CA LYS A 98 2.12 -3.16 -16.73
C LYS A 98 2.21 -1.91 -15.84
N GLN A 99 3.08 -0.96 -16.14
CA GLN A 99 3.08 0.36 -15.52
C GLN A 99 2.18 1.29 -16.33
N ALA A 100 2.40 1.41 -17.64
CA ALA A 100 1.58 2.22 -18.55
C ALA A 100 0.08 1.88 -18.46
N LYS A 101 -0.31 0.59 -18.44
CA LYS A 101 -1.72 0.20 -18.29
C LYS A 101 -2.31 0.64 -16.94
N ARG A 102 -1.53 0.60 -15.85
CA ARG A 102 -2.00 1.04 -14.53
C ARG A 102 -2.04 2.56 -14.41
N GLU A 103 -1.19 3.27 -15.13
CA GLU A 103 -1.26 4.73 -15.24
C GLU A 103 -2.49 5.15 -16.07
N GLU A 104 -2.78 4.45 -17.18
CA GLU A 104 -3.99 4.65 -17.97
C GLU A 104 -5.28 4.32 -17.17
N GLU A 105 -5.25 3.25 -16.36
CA GLU A 105 -6.34 2.91 -15.42
C GLU A 105 -6.49 3.97 -14.31
N ARG A 106 -5.38 4.48 -13.76
CA ARG A 106 -5.36 5.55 -12.75
C ARG A 106 -5.92 6.85 -13.32
N GLU A 107 -5.43 7.28 -14.48
CA GLU A 107 -5.96 8.44 -15.20
C GLU A 107 -7.45 8.26 -15.54
N GLN A 108 -7.91 7.06 -15.91
CA GLN A 108 -9.34 6.83 -16.11
C GLN A 108 -10.17 6.96 -14.82
N GLN A 109 -9.66 6.50 -13.67
CA GLN A 109 -10.35 6.68 -12.38
C GLN A 109 -10.40 8.15 -11.95
N LEU A 110 -9.28 8.87 -12.05
CA LEU A 110 -9.21 10.32 -11.79
C LEU A 110 -10.17 11.11 -12.71
N ARG A 111 -10.24 10.75 -14.01
CA ARG A 111 -11.16 11.39 -14.97
C ARG A 111 -12.63 11.05 -14.76
N GLN A 112 -12.98 9.91 -14.16
CA GLN A 112 -14.37 9.49 -13.96
C GLN A 112 -14.97 10.09 -12.67
N GLY A 113 -14.16 10.25 -11.61
CA GLY A 113 -14.68 10.50 -10.26
C GLY A 113 -15.19 9.21 -9.62
N GLY A 114 -15.87 9.33 -8.48
CA GLY A 114 -16.22 8.17 -7.66
C GLY A 114 -15.03 7.64 -6.84
N GLY A 115 -15.27 6.58 -6.05
CA GLY A 115 -14.32 6.07 -5.06
C GLY A 115 -15.02 5.42 -3.86
N ILE A 116 -14.44 5.55 -2.67
CA ILE A 116 -15.08 5.16 -1.40
C ILE A 116 -15.11 6.33 -0.42
N VAL A 117 -16.23 6.51 0.30
CA VAL A 117 -16.39 7.52 1.34
C VAL A 117 -16.47 6.84 2.70
N PHE A 118 -15.48 7.07 3.56
CA PHE A 118 -15.54 6.72 4.98
C PHE A 118 -16.00 7.95 5.76
N GLY A 119 -17.17 7.85 6.42
CA GLY A 119 -17.70 9.00 7.13
C GLY A 119 -18.79 8.73 8.15
N ASP A 120 -19.45 9.80 8.56
CA ASP A 120 -20.45 9.84 9.64
C ASP A 120 -21.87 10.17 9.12
N SER A 121 -22.76 10.62 10.01
CA SER A 121 -24.16 10.95 9.73
C SER A 121 -24.36 11.92 8.56
N VAL A 122 -23.44 12.84 8.30
CA VAL A 122 -23.56 13.79 7.17
C VAL A 122 -23.31 13.07 5.84
N SER A 123 -22.27 12.23 5.77
CA SER A 123 -21.96 11.42 4.59
C SER A 123 -23.04 10.40 4.28
N LEU A 124 -23.65 9.82 5.33
CA LEU A 124 -24.82 8.94 5.19
C LEU A 124 -26.05 9.72 4.67
N GLY A 125 -26.26 10.96 5.12
CA GLY A 125 -27.29 11.85 4.58
C GLY A 125 -27.10 12.20 3.10
N ALA A 126 -25.86 12.13 2.60
CA ALA A 126 -25.52 12.34 1.19
C ALA A 126 -25.49 11.05 0.35
N GLU A 127 -25.76 9.88 0.93
CA GLU A 127 -25.51 8.57 0.31
C GLU A 127 -26.10 8.43 -1.10
N SER A 128 -27.35 8.84 -1.30
CA SER A 128 -28.00 8.72 -2.62
C SER A 128 -27.33 9.58 -3.71
N CYS A 129 -26.85 10.78 -3.36
CA CYS A 129 -26.18 11.69 -4.28
C CYS A 129 -24.72 11.25 -4.54
N LEU A 130 -24.04 10.71 -3.53
CA LEU A 130 -22.71 10.10 -3.65
C LEU A 130 -22.73 8.83 -4.51
N ASN A 131 -23.68 7.92 -4.26
CA ASN A 131 -23.85 6.68 -5.02
C ASN A 131 -24.17 6.97 -6.51
N SER A 132 -24.92 8.04 -6.81
CA SER A 132 -25.20 8.46 -8.20
C SER A 132 -23.95 8.91 -8.97
N ARG A 133 -22.89 9.33 -8.25
CA ARG A 133 -21.59 9.77 -8.79
C ARG A 133 -20.51 8.68 -8.73
N GLY A 134 -20.88 7.44 -8.42
CA GLY A 134 -19.96 6.29 -8.41
C GLY A 134 -19.11 6.16 -7.14
N TYR A 135 -19.48 6.83 -6.05
CA TYR A 135 -18.91 6.55 -4.73
C TYR A 135 -19.62 5.35 -4.08
N SER A 136 -18.88 4.53 -3.34
CA SER A 136 -19.45 3.62 -2.34
C SER A 136 -19.38 4.29 -0.96
N VAL A 137 -20.46 4.26 -0.19
CA VAL A 137 -20.51 4.95 1.12
C VAL A 137 -20.41 3.95 2.27
N VAL A 138 -19.42 4.14 3.13
CA VAL A 138 -19.23 3.42 4.40
C VAL A 138 -19.42 4.44 5.52
N ALA A 139 -20.67 4.74 5.84
CA ALA A 139 -21.06 5.76 6.81
C ALA A 139 -22.12 5.26 7.82
N GLU A 140 -22.26 5.94 8.96
CA GLU A 140 -23.15 5.54 10.05
C GLU A 140 -23.48 6.72 10.97
N VAL A 141 -24.66 6.71 11.58
CA VAL A 141 -25.14 7.78 12.47
C VAL A 141 -24.34 7.81 13.77
N GLY A 142 -23.83 8.99 14.15
CA GLY A 142 -23.08 9.18 15.40
C GLY A 142 -21.64 8.66 15.38
N ARG A 143 -21.18 8.08 14.26
CA ARG A 143 -19.84 7.47 14.14
C ARG A 143 -18.71 8.45 14.46
N THR A 144 -17.77 8.00 15.28
CA THR A 144 -16.52 8.70 15.63
C THR A 144 -15.38 8.41 14.64
N PHE A 145 -14.30 9.19 14.72
CA PHE A 145 -13.09 8.95 13.92
C PHE A 145 -12.53 7.52 14.10
N GLU A 146 -12.46 7.04 15.35
CA GLU A 146 -11.89 5.72 15.68
C GLU A 146 -12.70 4.56 15.09
N GLU A 147 -14.02 4.69 15.06
CA GLU A 147 -14.92 3.73 14.42
C GLU A 147 -14.80 3.79 12.89
N GLY A 148 -14.69 4.99 12.31
CA GLY A 148 -14.46 5.19 10.87
C GLY A 148 -13.14 4.59 10.38
N PHE A 149 -12.03 4.83 11.09
CA PHE A 149 -10.74 4.22 10.78
C PHE A 149 -10.70 2.72 11.09
N SER A 150 -11.54 2.22 12.01
CA SER A 150 -11.72 0.78 12.21
C SER A 150 -12.51 0.12 11.08
N ALA A 151 -13.55 0.77 10.56
CA ALA A 151 -14.27 0.34 9.36
C ALA A 151 -13.37 0.35 8.11
N MET A 152 -12.54 1.40 7.96
CA MET A 152 -11.53 1.49 6.90
C MET A 152 -10.55 0.31 6.95
N ARG A 153 -9.99 -0.01 8.12
CA ARG A 153 -9.10 -1.17 8.31
C ARG A 153 -9.78 -2.53 8.14
N ALA A 154 -11.10 -2.61 8.24
CA ALA A 154 -11.90 -3.81 7.97
C ALA A 154 -12.32 -3.95 6.50
N THR A 155 -12.11 -2.92 5.66
CA THR A 155 -12.52 -2.90 4.25
C THR A 155 -11.41 -3.47 3.36
N SER A 156 -11.71 -4.51 2.58
CA SER A 156 -10.80 -5.00 1.54
C SER A 156 -10.92 -4.17 0.26
N ASP A 157 -9.90 -4.25 -0.60
CA ASP A 157 -9.96 -3.75 -1.98
C ASP A 157 -10.31 -2.26 -2.15
N ILE A 158 -9.95 -1.43 -1.17
CA ILE A 158 -10.12 0.04 -1.15
C ILE A 158 -9.66 0.65 -2.50
N PRO A 159 -10.53 1.37 -3.23
CA PRO A 159 -10.22 1.94 -4.56
C PRO A 159 -9.20 3.09 -4.49
N HIS A 160 -8.68 3.56 -5.64
CA HIS A 160 -7.64 4.60 -5.68
C HIS A 160 -8.05 5.90 -4.97
N ASN A 161 -9.29 6.34 -5.17
CA ASN A 161 -9.85 7.54 -4.56
C ASN A 161 -10.53 7.19 -3.23
N VAL A 162 -10.07 7.79 -2.14
CA VAL A 162 -10.63 7.62 -0.79
C VAL A 162 -11.05 8.99 -0.26
N VAL A 163 -12.26 9.07 0.29
CA VAL A 163 -12.79 10.30 0.89
C VAL A 163 -13.00 10.06 2.38
N VAL A 164 -12.55 11.01 3.23
CA VAL A 164 -12.68 10.92 4.68
C VAL A 164 -13.43 12.14 5.21
N HIS A 165 -14.65 11.92 5.69
CA HIS A 165 -15.47 12.92 6.40
C HIS A 165 -15.82 12.39 7.80
N LEU A 166 -14.91 12.58 8.74
CA LEU A 166 -15.03 12.16 10.13
C LEU A 166 -14.65 13.34 11.03
N GLY A 167 -15.48 13.64 12.02
CA GLY A 167 -15.18 14.67 13.03
C GLY A 167 -16.41 15.37 13.60
N THR A 168 -17.56 15.27 12.92
CA THR A 168 -18.84 15.87 13.36
C THR A 168 -19.23 15.43 14.77
N ASN A 169 -18.93 14.18 15.12
CA ASN A 169 -19.24 13.56 16.41
C ASN A 169 -18.11 13.68 17.45
N GLY A 170 -17.02 14.38 17.15
CA GLY A 170 -15.92 14.64 18.09
C GLY A 170 -14.55 14.75 17.39
N PRO A 171 -13.61 15.53 17.96
CA PRO A 171 -12.31 15.81 17.35
C PRO A 171 -11.34 14.63 17.41
N PHE A 172 -10.32 14.66 16.54
CA PHE A 172 -9.20 13.73 16.46
C PHE A 172 -7.86 14.47 16.38
N SER A 173 -6.75 13.81 16.70
CA SER A 173 -5.41 14.40 16.66
C SER A 173 -4.70 14.20 15.32
N GLU A 174 -3.74 15.08 15.01
CA GLU A 174 -2.88 15.02 13.82
C GLU A 174 -2.19 13.65 13.68
N SER A 175 -1.78 13.03 14.80
CA SER A 175 -1.24 11.66 14.78
C SER A 175 -2.20 10.64 14.16
N ARG A 176 -3.52 10.78 14.37
CA ARG A 176 -4.54 9.87 13.81
C ARG A 176 -4.82 10.16 12.33
N PHE A 177 -4.61 11.40 11.87
CA PHE A 177 -4.56 11.74 10.45
C PHE A 177 -3.39 11.00 9.79
N HIS A 178 -2.19 11.08 10.39
CA HIS A 178 -1.00 10.38 9.90
C HIS A 178 -1.17 8.85 9.92
N ASP A 179 -1.77 8.27 10.97
CA ASP A 179 -2.09 6.83 11.02
C ASP A 179 -3.01 6.38 9.87
N VAL A 180 -3.94 7.23 9.41
CA VAL A 180 -4.80 6.97 8.24
C VAL A 180 -4.00 7.05 6.94
N MET A 181 -3.17 8.08 6.77
CA MET A 181 -2.35 8.26 5.57
C MET A 181 -1.30 7.14 5.42
N ASP A 182 -0.66 6.72 6.51
CA ASP A 182 0.30 5.60 6.53
C ASP A 182 -0.38 4.25 6.24
N PHE A 183 -1.65 4.08 6.66
CA PHE A 183 -2.44 2.88 6.36
C PHE A 183 -2.87 2.81 4.88
N LEU A 184 -3.31 3.93 4.31
CA LEU A 184 -3.76 4.00 2.90
C LEU A 184 -2.58 3.98 1.91
N GLY A 185 -1.46 4.61 2.29
CA GLY A 185 -0.23 4.66 1.51
C GLY A 185 -0.26 5.60 0.29
N PRO A 186 0.89 5.80 -0.37
CA PRO A 186 1.03 6.78 -1.46
C PRO A 186 0.37 6.36 -2.78
N ASP A 187 -0.04 5.10 -2.92
CA ASP A 187 -0.76 4.59 -4.10
C ASP A 187 -2.27 4.98 -4.09
N ARG A 188 -2.71 5.80 -3.13
CA ARG A 188 -4.09 6.27 -2.92
C ARG A 188 -4.16 7.79 -2.95
N HIS A 189 -5.18 8.36 -3.59
CA HIS A 189 -5.52 9.77 -3.43
C HIS A 189 -6.55 9.91 -2.30
N VAL A 190 -6.28 10.79 -1.34
CA VAL A 190 -7.11 10.93 -0.12
C VAL A 190 -7.69 12.34 0.00
N THR A 191 -8.99 12.47 -0.27
CA THR A 191 -9.75 13.71 -0.09
C THR A 191 -10.26 13.79 1.35
N TRP A 192 -9.78 14.76 2.10
CA TRP A 192 -10.28 15.06 3.44
C TRP A 192 -11.37 16.13 3.37
N VAL A 193 -12.45 15.96 4.11
CA VAL A 193 -13.61 16.86 4.05
C VAL A 193 -13.73 17.63 5.38
N THR A 194 -13.77 18.96 5.33
CA THR A 194 -13.92 19.79 6.54
C THR A 194 -15.33 19.68 7.13
N ILE A 195 -15.46 19.80 8.45
CA ILE A 195 -16.71 19.55 9.17
C ILE A 195 -17.54 20.83 9.34
N ALA A 196 -18.82 20.75 8.97
CA ALA A 196 -19.80 21.81 9.20
C ALA A 196 -20.51 21.59 10.54
N LEU A 197 -20.24 22.48 11.50
CA LEU A 197 -20.91 22.51 12.82
C LEU A 197 -21.31 23.95 13.15
N PRO A 198 -22.45 24.18 13.81
CA PRO A 198 -22.88 25.52 14.19
C PRO A 198 -22.05 26.07 15.36
N PRO A 199 -21.95 27.40 15.52
CA PRO A 199 -21.16 28.05 16.58
C PRO A 199 -21.83 27.95 17.96
N LYS A 200 -21.87 26.72 18.50
CA LYS A 200 -22.43 26.36 19.81
C LYS A 200 -21.30 25.83 20.70
N SER A 201 -21.37 26.02 22.02
CA SER A 201 -20.23 25.75 22.92
C SER A 201 -19.79 24.27 22.96
N GLN A 202 -20.69 23.32 22.72
CA GLN A 202 -20.33 21.90 22.58
C GLN A 202 -19.52 21.59 21.30
N TYR A 203 -19.49 22.51 20.33
CA TYR A 203 -18.76 22.42 19.06
C TYR A 203 -17.59 23.42 19.00
N ALA A 204 -17.08 23.86 20.16
CA ALA A 204 -15.93 24.77 20.25
C ALA A 204 -14.64 24.21 19.61
N PHE A 205 -14.58 22.90 19.33
CA PHE A 205 -13.47 22.26 18.63
C PHE A 205 -13.50 22.42 17.10
N ARG A 206 -14.64 22.84 16.50
CA ARG A 206 -14.85 22.76 15.04
C ARG A 206 -13.78 23.49 14.22
N ASP A 207 -13.41 24.70 14.66
CA ASP A 207 -12.49 25.57 13.93
C ASP A 207 -11.09 24.94 13.94
N SER A 208 -10.58 24.61 15.13
CA SER A 208 -9.31 23.89 15.30
C SER A 208 -9.28 22.51 14.63
N GLN A 209 -10.44 21.87 14.39
CA GLN A 209 -10.50 20.59 13.70
C GLN A 209 -10.38 20.75 12.17
N ASN A 210 -10.94 21.82 11.62
CA ASN A 210 -10.80 22.16 10.20
C ASN A 210 -9.39 22.70 9.92
N ASP A 211 -8.84 23.56 10.79
CA ASP A 211 -7.45 24.01 10.75
C ASP A 211 -6.48 22.80 10.68
N LEU A 212 -6.71 21.78 11.51
CA LEU A 212 -5.93 20.55 11.55
C LEU A 212 -6.06 19.74 10.25
N ILE A 213 -7.27 19.58 9.70
CA ILE A 213 -7.51 18.86 8.45
C ILE A 213 -6.74 19.53 7.29
N VAL A 214 -6.85 20.86 7.15
CA VAL A 214 -6.18 21.63 6.10
C VAL A 214 -4.66 21.59 6.26
N ALA A 215 -4.16 21.82 7.48
CA ALA A 215 -2.72 21.85 7.76
C ALA A 215 -2.04 20.47 7.66
N ALA A 216 -2.75 19.38 7.98
CA ALA A 216 -2.24 18.01 7.84
C ALA A 216 -2.27 17.53 6.38
N ALA A 217 -3.34 17.83 5.63
CA ALA A 217 -3.41 17.50 4.20
C ALA A 217 -2.28 18.15 3.40
N ALA A 218 -1.96 19.42 3.69
CA ALA A 218 -0.86 20.15 3.05
C ALA A 218 0.54 19.53 3.23
N GLN A 219 0.71 18.49 4.07
CA GLN A 219 1.95 17.73 4.23
C GLN A 219 2.10 16.56 3.24
N TYR A 220 1.05 16.21 2.48
CA TYR A 220 0.99 15.03 1.62
C TYR A 220 0.61 15.36 0.16
N GLU A 221 1.50 15.05 -0.80
CA GLU A 221 1.29 15.26 -2.24
C GLU A 221 0.08 14.49 -2.82
N ASN A 222 -0.36 13.41 -2.16
CA ASN A 222 -1.46 12.54 -2.57
C ASN A 222 -2.79 12.84 -1.83
N THR A 223 -3.04 14.11 -1.50
CA THR A 223 -4.26 14.53 -0.82
C THR A 223 -4.95 15.73 -1.48
N SER A 224 -6.20 15.95 -1.11
CA SER A 224 -6.99 17.13 -1.43
C SER A 224 -7.90 17.48 -0.26
N VAL A 225 -8.40 18.72 -0.20
CA VAL A 225 -9.41 19.13 0.79
C VAL A 225 -10.71 19.50 0.08
N ALA A 226 -11.82 19.01 0.61
CA ALA A 226 -13.18 19.33 0.19
C ALA A 226 -13.80 20.29 1.21
N GLU A 227 -13.92 21.56 0.85
CA GLU A 227 -14.29 22.64 1.78
C GLU A 227 -15.79 22.76 2.05
N TRP A 228 -16.34 21.69 2.61
CA TRP A 228 -17.74 21.59 3.03
C TRP A 228 -18.10 22.58 4.13
N ALA A 229 -17.18 22.90 5.04
CA ALA A 229 -17.44 23.85 6.12
C ALA A 229 -17.78 25.26 5.59
N ASP A 230 -16.94 25.80 4.71
CA ASP A 230 -17.11 27.15 4.16
C ASP A 230 -18.27 27.21 3.15
N ALA A 231 -18.40 26.21 2.27
CA ALA A 231 -19.55 26.13 1.36
C ALA A 231 -20.88 26.04 2.13
N GLY A 232 -20.90 25.38 3.29
CA GLY A 232 -22.05 25.34 4.19
C GLY A 232 -22.43 26.69 4.80
N ILE A 233 -21.46 27.61 4.99
CA ILE A 233 -21.72 28.99 5.45
C ILE A 233 -22.41 29.80 4.34
N GLU A 234 -21.98 29.63 3.08
CA GLU A 234 -22.62 30.29 1.94
C GLU A 234 -24.00 29.71 1.59
N GLN A 235 -24.24 28.44 1.91
CA GLN A 235 -25.45 27.70 1.55
C GLN A 235 -26.24 27.18 2.78
N PRO A 236 -26.74 28.06 3.67
CA PRO A 236 -27.49 27.64 4.87
C PRO A 236 -28.79 26.89 4.53
N GLY A 237 -29.29 27.00 3.30
CA GLY A 237 -30.43 26.24 2.78
C GLY A 237 -30.17 24.76 2.54
N TRP A 238 -28.93 24.28 2.67
CA TRP A 238 -28.57 22.86 2.57
C TRP A 238 -28.85 22.05 3.83
N PHE A 239 -29.01 22.70 4.98
CA PHE A 239 -29.16 22.05 6.28
C PHE A 239 -30.62 21.98 6.76
N TYR A 240 -30.87 21.13 7.75
CA TYR A 240 -32.04 21.21 8.62
C TYR A 240 -31.80 22.18 9.78
N GLY A 241 -32.84 22.44 10.59
CA GLY A 241 -32.81 23.44 11.66
C GLY A 241 -31.82 23.19 12.82
N ASP A 242 -31.14 22.04 12.86
CA ASP A 242 -30.03 21.80 13.80
C ASP A 242 -28.69 22.41 13.33
N GLN A 243 -28.59 22.72 12.03
CA GLN A 243 -27.41 23.20 11.30
C GLN A 243 -26.26 22.17 11.24
N VAL A 244 -26.59 20.88 11.21
CA VAL A 244 -25.64 19.77 11.06
C VAL A 244 -26.11 18.76 10.00
N HIS A 245 -27.36 18.31 10.09
CA HIS A 245 -27.89 17.33 9.14
C HIS A 245 -28.37 18.01 7.85
N ILE A 246 -28.11 17.36 6.71
CA ILE A 246 -28.39 17.89 5.37
C ILE A 246 -29.72 17.43 4.80
N ASN A 247 -30.35 18.32 4.03
CA ASN A 247 -31.55 18.05 3.24
C ASN A 247 -31.18 17.66 1.79
N GLY A 248 -32.18 17.46 0.92
CA GLY A 248 -31.93 17.05 -0.48
C GLY A 248 -31.05 17.99 -1.31
N ALA A 249 -31.05 19.30 -1.03
CA ALA A 249 -30.13 20.24 -1.68
C ALA A 249 -28.70 20.11 -1.11
N GLY A 250 -28.57 19.86 0.19
CA GLY A 250 -27.29 19.58 0.82
C GLY A 250 -26.68 18.23 0.42
N CYS A 251 -27.51 17.23 0.11
CA CYS A 251 -27.07 15.95 -0.46
C CYS A 251 -26.33 16.15 -1.79
N GLU A 252 -26.90 16.94 -2.70
CA GLU A 252 -26.23 17.27 -3.98
C GLU A 252 -25.02 18.19 -3.78
N GLY A 253 -25.10 19.19 -2.90
CA GLY A 253 -23.98 20.09 -2.59
C GLY A 253 -22.76 19.35 -2.03
N PHE A 254 -22.98 18.51 -1.00
CA PHE A 254 -21.95 17.67 -0.38
C PHE A 254 -21.32 16.72 -1.39
N ALA A 255 -22.16 16.05 -2.20
CA ALA A 255 -21.69 15.13 -3.23
C ALA A 255 -20.94 15.85 -4.37
N GLN A 256 -21.33 17.07 -4.74
CA GLN A 256 -20.63 17.89 -5.73
C GLN A 256 -19.25 18.35 -5.23
N ILE A 257 -19.14 18.87 -4.01
CA ILE A 257 -17.86 19.39 -3.47
C ILE A 257 -16.81 18.27 -3.36
N ILE A 258 -17.21 17.06 -2.96
CA ILE A 258 -16.34 15.88 -2.96
C ILE A 258 -15.93 15.47 -4.38
N ASP A 259 -16.89 15.43 -5.31
CA ASP A 259 -16.73 15.02 -6.71
C ASP A 259 -15.95 16.07 -7.56
N GLU A 260 -15.85 17.30 -7.08
CA GLU A 260 -14.93 18.32 -7.58
C GLU A 260 -13.52 18.13 -6.99
N ALA A 261 -13.39 18.08 -5.66
CA ALA A 261 -12.10 17.92 -4.97
C ALA A 261 -11.31 16.68 -5.43
N VAL A 262 -12.00 15.54 -5.57
CA VAL A 262 -11.44 14.25 -6.06
C VAL A 262 -10.94 14.33 -7.51
N ARG A 263 -11.44 15.27 -8.34
CA ARG A 263 -10.97 15.47 -9.73
C ARG A 263 -9.87 16.53 -9.86
N THR A 264 -9.56 17.26 -8.79
CA THR A 264 -8.57 18.35 -8.81
C THR A 264 -7.19 17.99 -8.26
N GLY A 265 -7.04 16.78 -7.69
CA GLY A 265 -5.75 16.20 -7.27
C GLY A 265 -5.34 15.01 -8.13
#